data_AF-A0A538ATY0-F1
#
_entry.id   AF-A0A538ATY0-F1
#
_cell.length_a   1.000
_cell.length_b   1.000
_cell.length_c   1.000
_cell.angle_alpha   90.00
_cell.angle_beta   90.00
_cell.angle_gamma   90.00
#
_symmetry.space_group_name_H-M   'P 1'
#
loop_
_entity.id
_entity.type
_entity.pdbx_description
1 polymer ?
#
loop_
_entity_poly.entity_id
_entity_poly.type
_entity_poly.pdbx_seq_one_letter_code
_entity_poly.pdbx_strand_id
1 'polypeptide(L)'
;MRGGRLHVTLSDDVDSLDPSRAARPSAWFFVRALYRGLLAFPDVPAPDGGNPVPDLASAMPSVSPDGLTYRFHLRGGIKFGAPASRPIRASDVRASIQRVMSSGLGIAPFLSSITSITAPDDESLVISLSRVTPDLPWILAQPQAAVVPANTPAPGGVSPDRIAPSGPYRLASYVPERSIALVRNPAWDADTDPVRAGYVDGIDATIGIPPARAFARPSPAPPTSSSIPARPTSTQGRPRSRRARAPSGRGTGARATCS
;
A
#
# COMPACT_ATOMS: atom_id res chain seq x y z
N MET A 1 0.75 12.98 -7.88
CA MET A 1 1.70 13.85 -7.16
C MET A 1 2.54 12.96 -6.25
N ARG A 2 3.84 13.20 -6.11
CA ARG A 2 4.71 12.53 -5.12
C ARG A 2 5.31 13.62 -4.22
N GLY A 3 5.44 13.31 -2.93
CA GLY A 3 5.98 14.20 -1.90
C GLY A 3 4.94 15.01 -1.14
N GLY A 4 5.39 15.71 -0.10
CA GLY A 4 4.56 16.53 0.80
C GLY A 4 3.93 15.73 1.94
N ARG A 5 3.18 16.43 2.81
CA ARG A 5 2.46 15.81 3.93
C ARG A 5 0.97 15.83 3.68
N LEU A 6 0.31 14.69 3.87
CA LEU A 6 -1.15 14.58 3.84
C LEU A 6 -1.70 14.93 5.23
N HIS A 7 -2.54 15.95 5.32
CA HIS A 7 -3.27 16.28 6.54
C HIS A 7 -4.67 15.67 6.50
N VAL A 8 -4.97 14.82 7.47
CA VAL A 8 -6.28 14.16 7.62
C VAL A 8 -6.91 14.64 8.91
N THR A 9 -8.24 14.77 8.91
CA THR A 9 -8.99 15.11 10.11
C THR A 9 -9.97 13.98 10.42
N LEU A 10 -9.96 13.51 11.66
CA LEU A 10 -10.84 12.47 12.19
C LEU A 10 -11.78 13.10 13.23
N SER A 11 -13.05 12.69 13.22
CA SER A 11 -14.01 13.10 14.24
C SER A 11 -13.68 12.49 15.60
N ASP A 12 -13.29 11.22 15.59
CA ASP A 12 -13.05 10.40 16.77
C ASP A 12 -11.75 9.59 16.59
N ASP A 13 -11.17 9.14 17.70
CA ASP A 13 -9.94 8.35 17.66
C ASP A 13 -10.14 6.95 17.03
N VAL A 14 -9.03 6.36 16.59
CA VAL A 14 -8.97 4.96 16.17
C VAL A 14 -9.12 4.05 17.39
N ASP A 15 -9.78 2.92 17.20
CA ASP A 15 -9.95 1.92 18.27
C ASP A 15 -8.69 1.09 18.50
N SER A 16 -7.91 0.81 17.45
CA SER A 16 -6.60 0.20 17.60
C SER A 16 -5.71 0.39 16.37
N LEU A 17 -4.38 0.49 16.59
CA LEU A 17 -3.38 0.33 15.52
C LEU A 17 -2.83 -1.11 15.44
N ASP A 18 -3.28 -2.02 16.32
CA ASP A 18 -3.03 -3.45 16.18
C ASP A 18 -4.03 -4.04 15.18
N PRO A 19 -3.58 -4.65 14.06
CA PRO A 19 -4.47 -5.19 13.04
C PRO A 19 -5.54 -6.13 13.59
N SER A 20 -5.18 -7.02 14.54
CA SER A 20 -6.12 -8.01 15.07
C SER A 20 -7.18 -7.41 16.00
N ARG A 21 -7.11 -6.11 16.27
CA ARG A 21 -8.01 -5.37 17.18
C ARG A 21 -8.73 -4.21 16.49
N ALA A 22 -8.33 -3.86 15.27
CA ALA A 22 -8.91 -2.75 14.52
C ALA A 22 -10.31 -3.13 13.99
N ALA A 23 -11.36 -2.74 14.70
CA ALA A 23 -12.75 -2.98 14.32
C ALA A 23 -13.37 -1.80 13.56
N ARG A 24 -12.81 -0.58 13.66
CA ARG A 24 -13.35 0.60 12.98
C ARG A 24 -12.69 0.87 11.62
N PRO A 25 -13.47 1.30 10.60
CA PRO A 25 -12.93 1.70 9.30
C PRO A 25 -11.86 2.81 9.37
N SER A 26 -11.96 3.72 10.34
CA SER A 26 -10.95 4.77 10.55
C SER A 26 -9.57 4.18 10.86
N ALA A 27 -9.50 3.13 11.67
CA ALA A 27 -8.27 2.42 11.98
C ALA A 27 -7.69 1.67 10.76
N TRP A 28 -8.55 1.12 9.90
CA TRP A 28 -8.14 0.34 8.74
C TRP A 28 -7.28 1.13 7.76
N PHE A 29 -7.50 2.44 7.63
CA PHE A 29 -6.63 3.33 6.85
C PHE A 29 -5.18 3.31 7.38
N PHE A 30 -5.00 3.45 8.70
CA PHE A 30 -3.67 3.44 9.32
C PHE A 30 -3.05 2.04 9.32
N VAL A 31 -3.85 1.00 9.54
CA VAL A 31 -3.40 -0.40 9.46
C VAL A 31 -2.86 -0.69 8.06
N ARG A 32 -3.56 -0.28 7.00
CA ARG A 32 -3.06 -0.42 5.62
C ARG A 32 -1.80 0.41 5.35
N ALA A 33 -1.64 1.56 5.99
CA ALA A 33 -0.43 2.37 5.84
C ALA A 33 0.79 1.76 6.55
N LEU A 34 0.57 1.11 7.70
CA LEU A 34 1.61 0.54 8.57
C LEU A 34 2.01 -0.89 8.18
N TYR A 35 1.06 -1.70 7.72
CA TYR A 35 1.24 -3.14 7.56
C TYR A 35 0.80 -3.64 6.18
N ARG A 36 1.50 -4.68 5.72
CA ARG A 36 1.16 -5.50 4.56
C ARG A 36 0.44 -6.78 5.00
N GLY A 37 -0.40 -7.32 4.12
CA GLY A 37 -1.16 -8.56 4.33
C GLY A 37 -0.65 -9.69 3.43
N LEU A 38 -1.13 -10.92 3.66
CA LEU A 38 -0.87 -12.01 2.72
C LEU A 38 -1.47 -11.68 1.35
N LEU A 39 -2.73 -11.25 1.37
CA LEU A 39 -3.46 -10.65 0.27
C LEU A 39 -3.87 -9.23 0.67
N ALA A 40 -4.29 -8.42 -0.30
CA ALA A 40 -4.85 -7.10 -0.02
C ALA A 40 -5.88 -6.72 -1.09
N PHE A 41 -6.81 -5.84 -0.72
CA PHE A 41 -7.61 -5.11 -1.70
C PHE A 41 -6.76 -4.01 -2.36
N PRO A 42 -6.72 -3.94 -3.71
CA PRO A 42 -5.95 -2.93 -4.43
C PRO A 42 -6.55 -1.53 -4.24
N ASP A 43 -5.70 -0.49 -4.24
CA ASP A 43 -6.12 0.93 -4.12
C ASP A 43 -6.67 1.47 -5.46
N VAL A 44 -7.66 0.78 -6.04
CA VAL A 44 -8.33 1.15 -7.29
C VAL A 44 -9.86 1.20 -7.09
N PRO A 45 -10.60 1.97 -7.90
CA PRO A 45 -12.05 2.03 -7.80
C PRO A 45 -12.75 0.68 -8.02
N ALA A 46 -14.02 0.60 -7.65
CA ALA A 46 -14.87 -0.54 -8.01
C ALA A 46 -15.02 -0.67 -9.55
N PRO A 47 -15.20 -1.89 -10.08
CA PRO A 47 -15.34 -3.16 -9.35
C PRO A 47 -14.00 -3.77 -8.90
N ASP A 48 -12.87 -3.37 -9.50
CA ASP A 48 -11.58 -4.03 -9.31
C ASP A 48 -11.05 -3.90 -7.88
N GLY A 49 -11.35 -2.80 -7.19
CA GLY A 49 -10.99 -2.58 -5.78
C GLY A 49 -11.61 -3.59 -4.80
N GLY A 50 -12.67 -4.28 -5.20
CA GLY A 50 -13.35 -5.30 -4.40
C GLY A 50 -12.76 -6.71 -4.53
N ASN A 51 -11.73 -6.89 -5.38
CA ASN A 51 -11.12 -8.19 -5.64
C ASN A 51 -9.72 -8.26 -5.01
N PRO A 52 -9.47 -9.21 -4.10
CA PRO A 52 -8.15 -9.43 -3.52
C PRO A 52 -7.07 -9.68 -4.58
N VAL A 53 -5.90 -9.09 -4.35
CA VAL A 53 -4.68 -9.35 -5.11
C VAL A 53 -3.56 -9.82 -4.18
N PRO A 54 -2.53 -10.51 -4.70
CA PRO A 54 -1.37 -10.90 -3.91
C PRO A 54 -0.61 -9.67 -3.38
N ASP A 55 -0.36 -9.63 -2.07
CA ASP A 55 0.45 -8.60 -1.42
C ASP A 55 1.80 -9.23 -1.00
N LEU A 56 1.91 -9.76 0.22
CA LEU A 56 3.09 -10.54 0.64
C LEU A 56 3.16 -11.90 -0.05
N ALA A 57 2.02 -12.44 -0.50
CA ALA A 57 2.00 -13.62 -1.35
C ALA A 57 2.54 -13.28 -2.75
N SER A 58 3.26 -14.23 -3.36
CA SER A 58 3.75 -14.11 -4.73
C SER A 58 2.64 -14.28 -5.78
N ALA A 59 1.59 -15.03 -5.45
CA ALA A 59 0.41 -15.28 -6.28
C ALA A 59 -0.83 -15.56 -5.41
N MET A 60 -2.00 -15.67 -6.05
CA MET A 60 -3.20 -16.22 -5.40
C MET A 60 -2.95 -17.67 -4.97
N PRO A 61 -3.62 -18.17 -3.91
CA PRO A 61 -3.33 -19.50 -3.40
C PRO A 61 -3.72 -20.60 -4.38
N SER A 62 -2.93 -21.66 -4.42
CA SER A 62 -3.40 -22.91 -5.02
C SER A 62 -4.36 -23.60 -4.05
N VAL A 63 -5.52 -24.01 -4.55
CA VAL A 63 -6.56 -24.70 -3.76
C VAL A 63 -6.60 -26.17 -4.17
N SER A 64 -6.64 -27.09 -3.21
CA SER A 64 -6.79 -28.52 -3.49
C SER A 64 -8.12 -28.84 -4.18
N PRO A 65 -8.23 -29.96 -4.92
CA PRO A 65 -9.46 -30.33 -5.63
C PRO A 65 -10.71 -30.44 -4.75
N ASP A 66 -10.54 -30.81 -3.47
CA ASP A 66 -11.62 -30.89 -2.49
C ASP A 66 -11.99 -29.53 -1.87
N GLY A 67 -11.26 -28.45 -2.18
CA GLY A 67 -11.49 -27.11 -1.65
C GLY A 67 -11.08 -26.92 -0.18
N LEU A 68 -10.39 -27.90 0.43
CA LEU A 68 -10.10 -27.92 1.86
C LEU A 68 -8.67 -27.51 2.23
N THR A 69 -7.77 -27.35 1.25
CA THR A 69 -6.39 -26.93 1.48
C THR A 69 -6.02 -25.75 0.60
N TYR A 70 -5.55 -24.67 1.23
CA TYR A 70 -5.02 -23.48 0.56
C TYR A 70 -3.52 -23.41 0.79
N ARG A 71 -2.74 -23.24 -0.29
CA ARG A 71 -1.29 -23.07 -0.21
C ARG A 71 -0.89 -21.72 -0.77
N PHE A 72 -0.08 -21.00 0.00
CA PHE A 72 0.49 -19.72 -0.38
C PHE A 72 2.02 -19.82 -0.37
N HIS A 73 2.64 -19.07 -1.28
CA HIS A 73 4.06 -18.82 -1.27
C HIS A 73 4.29 -17.31 -1.08
N LEU A 74 5.20 -16.96 -0.18
CA LEU A 74 5.57 -15.58 0.10
C LEU A 74 6.60 -15.08 -0.93
N ARG A 75 6.64 -13.77 -1.11
CA ARG A 75 7.71 -13.09 -1.84
C ARG A 75 8.96 -13.01 -0.96
N GLY A 76 10.12 -13.25 -1.55
CA GLY A 76 11.41 -12.97 -0.90
C GLY A 76 11.72 -11.47 -0.82
N GLY A 77 12.71 -11.11 0.00
CA GLY A 77 13.26 -9.74 0.06
C GLY A 77 12.45 -8.72 0.87
N ILE A 78 11.29 -9.10 1.42
CA ILE A 78 10.44 -8.20 2.20
C ILE A 78 10.78 -8.34 3.69
N LYS A 79 10.92 -7.22 4.39
CA LYS A 79 11.28 -7.16 5.81
C LYS A 79 10.37 -6.23 6.60
N PHE A 80 10.27 -6.49 7.89
CA PHE A 80 9.76 -5.51 8.83
C PHE A 80 10.79 -4.39 9.04
N GLY A 81 10.31 -3.17 9.24
CA GLY A 81 11.11 -2.08 9.78
C GLY A 81 11.41 -2.27 11.28
N ALA A 82 12.11 -1.30 11.85
CA ALA A 82 12.33 -1.24 13.30
C ALA A 82 10.98 -1.23 14.05
N PRO A 83 10.87 -1.91 15.21
CA PRO A 83 11.96 -2.54 15.97
C PRO A 83 12.37 -3.95 15.48
N ALA A 84 11.57 -4.65 14.68
CA ALA A 84 11.84 -6.04 14.33
C ALA A 84 13.03 -6.20 13.37
N SER A 85 13.15 -5.30 12.38
CA SER A 85 14.31 -5.19 11.47
C SER A 85 14.79 -6.52 10.85
N ARG A 86 13.85 -7.40 10.48
CA ARG A 86 14.15 -8.75 9.96
C ARG A 86 13.18 -9.13 8.83
N PRO A 87 13.55 -10.11 7.98
CA PRO A 87 12.65 -10.64 6.96
C PRO A 87 11.30 -11.11 7.53
N ILE A 88 10.25 -10.95 6.72
CA ILE A 88 8.92 -11.51 7.00
C ILE A 88 8.92 -12.98 6.58
N ARG A 89 8.41 -13.86 7.44
CA ARG A 89 8.37 -15.31 7.20
C ARG A 89 6.95 -15.84 7.26
N ALA A 90 6.71 -17.02 6.68
CA ALA A 90 5.42 -17.72 6.76
C ALA A 90 4.99 -18.00 8.22
N SER A 91 5.94 -18.15 9.13
CA SER A 91 5.66 -18.25 10.58
C SER A 91 5.00 -17.00 11.16
N ASP A 92 5.33 -15.81 10.65
CA ASP A 92 4.69 -14.54 11.05
C ASP A 92 3.25 -14.48 10.54
N VAL A 93 3.01 -14.96 9.31
CA VAL A 93 1.66 -15.03 8.73
C VAL A 93 0.79 -16.00 9.53
N ARG A 94 1.31 -17.21 9.83
CA ARG A 94 0.64 -18.18 10.70
C ARG A 94 0.27 -17.57 12.04
N ALA A 95 1.24 -16.95 12.72
CA ALA A 95 1.03 -16.34 14.03
C ALA A 95 0.01 -15.19 13.97
N SER A 96 0.01 -14.40 12.90
CA SER A 96 -0.93 -13.28 12.72
C SER A 96 -2.37 -13.77 12.52
N ILE A 97 -2.59 -14.80 11.69
CA ILE A 97 -3.93 -15.41 11.53
C ILE A 97 -4.40 -16.01 12.85
N GLN A 98 -3.54 -16.73 13.56
CA GLN A 98 -3.85 -17.28 14.89
C GLN A 98 -4.20 -16.17 15.89
N ARG A 99 -3.44 -15.07 15.89
CA ARG A 99 -3.71 -13.89 16.73
C ARG A 99 -5.11 -13.34 16.49
N VAL A 100 -5.52 -13.22 15.24
CA VAL A 100 -6.87 -12.76 14.88
C VAL A 100 -7.92 -13.76 15.36
N MET A 101 -7.74 -15.06 15.10
CA MET A 101 -8.66 -16.11 15.57
C MET A 101 -8.83 -16.07 17.10
N SER A 102 -7.74 -15.96 17.84
CA SER A 102 -7.76 -15.88 19.32
C SER A 102 -8.37 -14.59 19.86
N SER A 103 -8.44 -13.51 19.05
CA SER A 103 -9.02 -12.24 19.48
C SER A 103 -10.55 -12.31 19.63
N GLY A 104 -11.21 -13.21 18.90
CA GLY A 104 -12.67 -13.28 18.80
C GLY A 104 -13.34 -12.06 18.14
N LEU A 105 -12.56 -11.11 17.61
CA LEU A 105 -13.06 -9.86 17.04
C LEU A 105 -12.96 -9.81 15.51
N GLY A 106 -13.71 -8.88 14.92
CA GLY A 106 -13.60 -8.55 13.50
C GLY A 106 -13.83 -9.78 12.63
N ILE A 107 -12.79 -10.19 11.90
CA ILE A 107 -12.88 -11.30 10.95
C ILE A 107 -12.81 -12.69 11.61
N ALA A 108 -12.52 -12.79 12.91
CA ALA A 108 -12.28 -14.07 13.59
C ALA A 108 -13.40 -15.11 13.42
N PRO A 109 -14.71 -14.76 13.51
CA PRO A 109 -15.79 -15.74 13.31
C PRO A 109 -15.80 -16.37 11.91
N PHE A 110 -15.33 -15.63 10.90
CA PHE A 110 -15.26 -16.10 9.50
C PHE A 110 -14.08 -17.04 9.25
N LEU A 111 -13.11 -17.09 10.18
CA LEU A 111 -11.96 -18.02 10.12
C LEU A 111 -12.24 -19.36 10.81
N SER A 112 -13.47 -19.59 11.28
CA SER A 112 -13.88 -20.79 12.04
C SER A 112 -13.76 -22.11 11.29
N SER A 113 -13.63 -22.08 9.96
CA SER A 113 -13.40 -23.30 9.18
C SER A 113 -11.95 -23.78 9.24
N ILE A 114 -10.98 -22.93 9.61
CA ILE A 114 -9.57 -23.29 9.68
C ILE A 114 -9.33 -24.32 10.79
N THR A 115 -8.81 -25.49 10.40
CA THR A 115 -8.42 -26.57 11.32
C THR A 115 -6.93 -26.59 11.60
N SER A 116 -6.11 -26.14 10.64
CA SER A 116 -4.66 -26.09 10.78
C SER A 116 -4.05 -24.98 9.94
N ILE A 117 -2.98 -24.38 10.44
CA ILE A 117 -2.12 -23.46 9.71
C ILE A 117 -0.68 -23.90 9.95
N THR A 118 0.02 -24.28 8.90
CA THR A 118 1.43 -24.69 8.95
C THR A 118 2.29 -23.79 8.10
N ALA A 119 3.52 -23.60 8.53
CA ALA A 119 4.58 -22.92 7.81
C ALA A 119 5.76 -23.90 7.75
N PRO A 120 5.79 -24.83 6.78
CA PRO A 120 6.82 -25.87 6.71
C PRO A 120 8.22 -25.31 6.47
N ASP A 121 8.31 -24.11 5.92
CA ASP A 121 9.55 -23.35 5.71
C ASP A 121 9.27 -21.84 5.87
N ASP A 122 10.27 -21.01 5.58
CA ASP A 122 10.18 -19.55 5.75
C ASP A 122 9.23 -18.86 4.73
N GLU A 123 8.87 -19.51 3.62
CA GLU A 123 8.12 -18.89 2.52
C GLU A 123 6.81 -19.62 2.16
N SER A 124 6.59 -20.83 2.65
CA SER A 124 5.40 -21.64 2.37
C SER A 124 4.42 -21.57 3.52
N LEU A 125 3.14 -21.31 3.23
CA LEU A 125 2.04 -21.37 4.18
C LEU A 125 0.97 -22.35 3.67
N VAL A 126 0.51 -23.25 4.53
CA VAL A 126 -0.57 -24.20 4.22
C VAL A 126 -1.68 -24.05 5.25
N ILE A 127 -2.90 -23.78 4.78
CA ILE A 127 -4.11 -23.65 5.59
C ILE A 127 -5.03 -24.82 5.23
N SER A 128 -5.45 -25.60 6.23
CA SER A 128 -6.42 -26.68 6.09
C SER A 128 -7.75 -26.29 6.72
N LEU A 129 -8.85 -26.71 6.10
CA LEU A 129 -10.21 -26.34 6.45
C LEU A 129 -11.07 -27.58 6.79
N SER A 130 -12.05 -27.39 7.66
CA SER A 130 -13.10 -28.37 7.99
C SER A 130 -14.26 -28.38 7.00
N ARG A 131 -14.42 -27.29 6.25
CA ARG A 131 -15.46 -27.11 5.22
C ARG A 131 -14.95 -26.18 4.13
N VAL A 132 -15.47 -26.34 2.92
CA VAL A 132 -15.19 -25.44 1.80
C VAL A 132 -15.56 -24.01 2.20
N THR A 133 -14.60 -23.09 2.07
CA THR A 133 -14.74 -21.66 2.44
C THR A 133 -14.19 -20.82 1.28
N PRO A 134 -14.98 -20.59 0.21
CA PRO A 134 -14.50 -19.95 -1.01
C PRO A 134 -14.08 -18.48 -0.84
N ASP A 135 -14.63 -17.83 0.18
CA ASP A 135 -14.39 -16.44 0.58
C ASP A 135 -13.12 -16.26 1.41
N LEU A 136 -12.39 -17.33 1.75
CA LEU A 136 -11.17 -17.25 2.54
C LEU A 136 -10.15 -16.23 1.98
N PRO A 137 -9.89 -16.11 0.66
CA PRO A 137 -9.03 -15.07 0.13
C PRO A 137 -9.51 -13.63 0.42
N TRP A 138 -10.82 -13.38 0.41
CA TRP A 138 -11.40 -12.08 0.76
C TRP A 138 -11.28 -11.78 2.25
N ILE A 139 -11.48 -12.80 3.09
CA ILE A 139 -11.31 -12.68 4.54
C ILE A 139 -9.84 -12.37 4.87
N LEU A 140 -8.88 -13.05 4.23
CA LEU A 140 -7.44 -12.84 4.43
C LEU A 140 -6.89 -11.55 3.81
N ALA A 141 -7.65 -10.89 2.93
CA ALA A 141 -7.31 -9.58 2.37
C ALA A 141 -7.76 -8.40 3.24
N GLN A 142 -8.55 -8.67 4.29
CA GLN A 142 -9.01 -7.65 5.22
C GLN A 142 -7.82 -7.05 6.00
N PRO A 143 -7.82 -5.75 6.32
CA PRO A 143 -6.75 -5.11 7.10
C PRO A 143 -6.45 -5.81 8.43
N GLN A 144 -7.46 -6.43 9.05
CA GLN A 144 -7.30 -7.16 10.30
C GLN A 144 -6.42 -8.40 10.18
N ALA A 145 -6.29 -8.97 8.97
CA ALA A 145 -5.41 -10.10 8.67
C ALA A 145 -3.96 -9.66 8.34
N ALA A 146 -3.62 -8.38 8.50
CA ALA A 146 -2.28 -7.89 8.21
C ALA A 146 -1.23 -8.57 9.11
N VAL A 147 -0.03 -8.75 8.54
CA VAL A 147 1.02 -9.57 9.13
C VAL A 147 1.88 -8.74 10.07
N VAL A 148 2.04 -9.23 11.29
CA VAL A 148 2.92 -8.68 12.33
C VAL A 148 3.98 -9.72 12.72
N PRO A 149 5.12 -9.32 13.33
CA PRO A 149 6.09 -10.28 13.85
C PRO A 149 5.42 -11.31 14.77
N ALA A 150 5.80 -12.59 14.67
CA ALA A 150 5.22 -13.66 15.49
C ALA A 150 5.36 -13.43 17.00
N ASN A 151 6.37 -12.68 17.42
CA ASN A 151 6.60 -12.28 18.82
C ASN A 151 5.96 -10.94 19.19
N THR A 152 5.03 -10.42 18.39
CA THR A 152 4.29 -9.19 18.71
C THR A 152 3.57 -9.36 20.05
N PRO A 153 3.83 -8.49 21.04
CA PRO A 153 3.20 -8.60 22.36
C PRO A 153 1.68 -8.61 22.29
N ALA A 154 1.04 -9.04 23.39
CA ALA A 154 -0.41 -8.87 23.55
C ALA A 154 -0.80 -7.39 23.33
N PRO A 155 -2.04 -7.12 22.86
CA PRO A 155 -2.51 -5.75 22.66
C PRO A 155 -2.29 -4.91 23.92
N GLY A 156 -1.83 -3.67 23.73
CA GLY A 156 -1.53 -2.76 24.82
C GLY A 156 -1.23 -1.36 24.30
N GLY A 157 -0.49 -0.56 25.07
CA GLY A 157 -0.09 0.79 24.67
C GLY A 157 0.53 0.84 23.27
N VAL A 158 0.19 1.89 22.53
CA VAL A 158 0.63 2.11 21.15
C VAL A 158 1.77 3.10 21.14
N SER A 159 2.92 2.68 20.61
CA SER A 159 4.11 3.53 20.49
C SER A 159 4.98 3.09 19.31
N PRO A 160 5.84 3.96 18.77
CA PRO A 160 6.71 3.64 17.62
C PRO A 160 7.61 2.42 17.84
N ASP A 161 8.07 2.21 19.08
CA ASP A 161 8.94 1.10 19.50
C ASP A 161 8.18 -0.23 19.68
N ARG A 162 6.85 -0.23 19.57
CA ARG A 162 6.01 -1.44 19.68
C ARG A 162 5.43 -1.89 18.34
N ILE A 163 5.49 -1.05 17.32
CA ILE A 163 4.96 -1.33 15.98
C ILE A 163 6.12 -1.60 15.03
N ALA A 164 6.19 -2.83 14.53
CA ALA A 164 7.08 -3.19 13.44
C ALA A 164 6.33 -3.06 12.10
N PRO A 165 6.59 -2.00 11.31
CA PRO A 165 5.87 -1.74 10.08
C PRO A 165 6.38 -2.63 8.95
N SER A 166 5.50 -2.99 8.03
CA SER A 166 5.86 -3.63 6.75
C SER A 166 5.33 -2.83 5.54
N GLY A 167 4.40 -1.91 5.77
CA GLY A 167 3.87 -1.00 4.74
C GLY A 167 4.75 0.24 4.50
N PRO A 168 4.29 1.15 3.62
CA PRO A 168 5.05 2.33 3.20
C PRO A 168 5.35 3.34 4.30
N TYR A 169 4.63 3.27 5.43
CA TYR A 169 4.82 4.18 6.54
C TYR A 169 5.07 3.45 7.86
N ARG A 170 5.68 4.17 8.79
CA ARG A 170 5.87 3.78 10.19
C ARG A 170 5.24 4.82 11.10
N LEU A 171 4.85 4.38 12.29
CA LEU A 171 4.35 5.29 13.32
C LEU A 171 5.49 6.20 13.79
N ALA A 172 5.28 7.51 13.73
CA ALA A 172 6.19 8.50 14.31
C ALA A 172 5.73 8.91 15.71
N SER A 173 4.43 9.14 15.89
CA SER A 173 3.84 9.44 17.19
C SER A 173 2.35 9.13 17.19
N TYR A 174 1.84 8.77 18.37
CA TYR A 174 0.40 8.69 18.65
C TYR A 174 0.12 9.37 19.98
N VAL A 175 -0.77 10.34 19.96
CA VAL A 175 -1.30 11.00 21.16
C VAL A 175 -2.81 10.73 21.16
N PRO A 176 -3.30 9.88 22.07
CA PRO A 176 -4.72 9.53 22.14
C PRO A 176 -5.62 10.77 22.15
N GLU A 177 -6.74 10.68 21.44
CA GLU A 177 -7.77 11.72 21.27
C GLU A 177 -7.25 13.03 20.64
N ARG A 178 -6.03 13.04 20.11
CA ARG A 178 -5.40 14.27 19.57
C ARG A 178 -4.78 14.10 18.20
N SER A 179 -3.86 13.15 18.02
CA SER A 179 -3.13 13.05 16.77
C SER A 179 -2.44 11.71 16.52
N ILE A 180 -2.36 11.32 15.25
CA ILE A 180 -1.50 10.25 14.73
C ILE A 180 -0.57 10.85 13.68
N ALA A 181 0.73 10.60 13.78
CA ALA A 181 1.70 10.99 12.77
C ALA A 181 2.41 9.77 12.20
N LEU A 182 2.41 9.65 10.87
CA LEU A 182 3.12 8.64 10.11
C LEU A 182 4.23 9.29 9.27
N VAL A 183 5.35 8.60 9.14
CA VAL A 183 6.49 8.97 8.28
C VAL A 183 6.90 7.78 7.42
N ARG A 184 7.66 8.00 6.35
CA ARG A 184 8.13 6.90 5.49
C ARG A 184 8.81 5.78 6.29
N ASN A 185 8.47 4.55 5.94
CA ASN A 185 9.16 3.36 6.40
C ASN A 185 10.38 3.12 5.50
N PRO A 186 11.63 3.34 5.96
CA PRO A 186 12.82 3.12 5.15
C PRO A 186 13.07 1.63 4.82
N ALA A 187 12.37 0.72 5.49
CA ALA A 187 12.45 -0.71 5.20
C ALA A 187 11.48 -1.17 4.08
N TRP A 188 10.54 -0.31 3.67
CA TRP A 188 9.59 -0.60 2.61
C TRP A 188 10.22 -0.33 1.24
N ASP A 189 10.03 -1.30 0.35
CA ASP A 189 10.46 -1.23 -1.04
C ASP A 189 9.23 -1.25 -1.95
N ALA A 190 9.06 -0.17 -2.72
CA ALA A 190 7.94 0.01 -3.63
C ALA A 190 7.89 -1.05 -4.72
N ASP A 191 9.04 -1.58 -5.16
CA ASP A 191 9.11 -2.58 -6.23
C ASP A 191 8.58 -3.94 -5.76
N THR A 192 8.45 -4.13 -4.45
CA THR A 192 7.90 -5.35 -3.83
C THR A 192 6.43 -5.23 -3.45
N ASP A 193 5.81 -4.05 -3.58
CA ASP A 193 4.43 -3.77 -3.12
C ASP A 193 3.53 -3.40 -4.32
N PRO A 194 2.75 -4.37 -4.84
CA PRO A 194 1.89 -4.13 -6.01
C PRO A 194 0.62 -3.33 -5.66
N VAL A 195 0.38 -3.03 -4.38
CA VAL A 195 -0.88 -2.45 -3.90
C VAL A 195 -0.72 -0.97 -3.59
N ARG A 196 0.35 -0.61 -2.87
CA ARG A 196 0.49 0.72 -2.27
C ARG A 196 1.53 1.54 -3.01
N ALA A 197 1.15 2.74 -3.44
CA ALA A 197 2.07 3.60 -4.18
C ALA A 197 2.97 4.51 -3.29
N GLY A 198 2.64 4.68 -2.01
CA GLY A 198 3.48 5.45 -1.07
C GLY A 198 3.70 6.93 -1.48
N TYR A 199 2.69 7.60 -2.03
CA TYR A 199 2.84 8.89 -2.71
C TYR A 199 3.41 10.02 -1.84
N VAL A 200 3.04 10.13 -0.56
CA VAL A 200 3.38 11.27 0.31
C VAL A 200 4.56 10.95 1.24
N ASP A 201 5.22 11.97 1.78
CA ASP A 201 6.36 11.82 2.69
C ASP A 201 5.92 11.56 4.14
N GLY A 202 4.69 11.92 4.48
CA GLY A 202 4.09 11.63 5.77
C GLY A 202 2.60 11.94 5.80
N ILE A 203 1.95 11.45 6.85
CA ILE A 203 0.53 11.62 7.09
C ILE A 203 0.35 12.15 8.52
N ASP A 204 -0.34 13.26 8.67
CA ASP A 204 -0.73 13.84 9.96
C ASP A 204 -2.23 13.78 10.12
N ALA A 205 -2.72 12.98 11.06
CA ALA A 205 -4.11 12.95 11.44
C ALA A 205 -4.33 13.81 12.69
N THR A 206 -5.27 14.75 12.64
CA THR A 206 -5.81 15.45 13.81
C THR A 206 -7.13 14.82 14.22
N ILE A 207 -7.34 14.60 15.51
CA ILE A 207 -8.48 13.89 16.08
C ILE A 207 -9.35 14.86 16.89
N GLY A 208 -10.65 14.60 16.98
CA GLY A 208 -11.57 15.37 17.81
C GLY A 208 -12.13 16.62 17.12
N ILE A 209 -12.06 16.70 15.79
CA ILE A 209 -12.65 17.79 15.03
C ILE A 209 -13.93 17.28 14.34
N PRO A 210 -15.13 17.74 14.75
CA PRO A 210 -16.36 17.37 14.09
C PRO A 210 -16.34 17.72 12.60
N PRO A 211 -16.98 16.94 11.71
CA PRO A 211 -16.95 17.17 10.26
C PRO A 211 -17.34 18.60 9.87
N ALA A 212 -18.30 19.21 10.56
CA ALA A 212 -18.74 20.59 10.33
C ALA A 212 -17.64 21.66 10.53
N ARG A 213 -16.63 21.38 11.37
CA ARG A 213 -15.48 22.28 11.59
C ARG A 213 -14.29 21.95 10.70
N ALA A 214 -14.17 20.70 10.23
CA ALA A 214 -13.06 20.27 9.39
C ALA A 214 -13.06 20.99 8.02
N PHE A 215 -14.23 21.15 7.39
CA PHE A 215 -14.38 21.84 6.10
C PHE A 215 -14.24 23.37 6.19
N ALA A 216 -14.25 23.94 7.39
CA ALA A 216 -14.13 25.39 7.60
C ALA A 216 -12.68 25.87 7.73
N ARG A 217 -11.68 24.97 7.79
CA ARG A 217 -10.26 25.38 7.83
C ARG A 217 -9.78 25.71 6.41
N PRO A 218 -9.33 26.95 6.13
CA PRO A 218 -8.71 27.26 4.85
C PRO A 218 -7.44 26.42 4.69
N SER A 219 -7.29 25.79 3.52
CA SER A 219 -6.00 25.21 3.11
C SER A 219 -4.94 26.32 3.11
N PRO A 220 -3.70 26.11 3.59
CA PRO A 220 -2.66 27.11 3.46
C PRO A 220 -2.52 27.46 1.98
N ALA A 221 -2.62 28.76 1.68
CA ALA A 221 -2.59 29.24 0.29
C ALA A 221 -1.30 28.74 -0.39
N PRO A 222 -1.37 28.28 -1.65
CA PRO A 222 -0.16 27.97 -2.40
C PRO A 222 0.72 29.24 -2.45
N PRO A 223 2.06 29.11 -2.44
CA PRO A 223 2.94 30.25 -2.56
C PRO A 223 2.57 31.02 -3.84
N THR A 224 2.24 32.30 -3.68
CA THR A 224 1.85 33.16 -4.80
C THR A 224 3.03 33.30 -5.75
N SER A 225 2.85 32.82 -6.98
CA SER A 225 3.73 33.11 -8.10
C SER A 225 3.67 34.61 -8.40
N SER A 226 4.59 35.39 -7.84
CA SER A 226 4.97 36.71 -8.34
C SER A 226 6.39 36.98 -7.83
N SER A 227 7.44 36.71 -8.60
CA SER A 227 7.81 37.54 -9.73
C SER A 227 8.85 36.81 -10.59
N ILE A 228 8.42 36.30 -11.75
CA ILE A 228 9.34 36.05 -12.86
C ILE A 228 9.32 37.33 -13.69
N PRO A 229 10.42 38.11 -13.75
CA PRO A 229 10.45 39.30 -14.60
C PRO A 229 10.29 38.87 -16.06
N ALA A 230 9.37 39.54 -16.77
CA ALA A 230 9.07 39.26 -18.16
C ALA A 230 10.32 39.39 -19.04
N ARG A 231 10.58 38.36 -19.85
CA ARG A 231 11.64 38.36 -20.85
C ARG A 231 11.30 39.39 -21.94
N PRO A 232 12.23 40.29 -22.33
CA PRO A 232 11.93 41.31 -23.32
C PRO A 232 11.64 40.69 -24.69
N THR A 233 10.55 41.14 -25.31
CA THR A 233 10.11 40.75 -26.65
C THR A 233 11.07 41.31 -27.70
N SER A 234 11.83 40.44 -28.36
CA SER A 234 12.60 40.80 -29.55
C SER A 234 11.66 40.98 -30.75
N THR A 235 11.62 42.18 -31.31
CA THR A 235 10.90 42.52 -32.54
C THR A 235 11.57 41.81 -33.73
N GLN A 236 11.00 40.72 -34.23
CA GLN A 236 11.43 40.14 -35.51
C GLN A 236 10.72 40.85 -36.67
N GLY A 237 11.51 41.55 -37.48
CA GLY A 237 11.08 42.15 -38.74
C GLY A 237 10.70 41.10 -39.80
N ARG A 238 9.68 41.45 -40.59
CA ARG A 238 9.16 40.69 -41.75
C ARG A 238 10.27 40.30 -42.74
N PRO A 239 10.26 39.08 -43.33
CA PRO A 239 11.05 38.79 -44.51
C PRO A 239 10.29 39.17 -45.79
N ARG A 240 10.98 39.87 -46.70
CA ARG A 240 10.57 40.10 -48.09
C ARG A 240 10.75 38.81 -48.90
N SER A 241 9.78 38.52 -49.77
CA SER A 241 9.82 37.41 -50.73
C SER A 241 10.86 37.66 -51.82
N ARG A 242 11.66 36.63 -52.15
CA ARG A 242 12.43 36.56 -53.39
C ARG A 242 12.32 35.17 -54.00
N ARG A 243 11.73 35.12 -55.20
CA ARG A 243 11.68 33.95 -56.10
C ARG A 243 13.09 33.53 -56.52
N ALA A 244 13.34 32.23 -56.58
CA ALA A 244 14.46 31.66 -57.33
C ALA A 244 13.97 30.54 -58.26
N ARG A 245 14.64 30.50 -59.43
CA ARG A 245 14.34 29.81 -60.68
C ARG A 245 14.89 28.37 -60.66
N ALA A 246 14.26 27.48 -61.43
CA ALA A 246 14.70 26.11 -61.70
C ALA A 246 16.03 26.04 -62.51
N PRO A 247 16.67 24.85 -62.57
CA PRO A 247 17.21 24.38 -63.83
C PRO A 247 16.85 22.92 -64.16
N SER A 248 16.84 22.66 -65.46
CA SER A 248 16.56 21.41 -66.17
C SER A 248 17.83 20.57 -66.42
N GLY A 249 17.77 19.27 -66.07
CA GLY A 249 17.92 18.13 -67.00
C GLY A 249 19.29 17.65 -67.55
N ARG A 250 19.42 16.30 -67.52
CA ARG A 250 20.25 15.33 -68.29
C ARG A 250 21.70 15.11 -67.78
N GLY A 251 22.24 13.89 -67.70
CA GLY A 251 21.81 12.52 -68.05
C GLY A 251 23.03 11.56 -68.09
N THR A 252 22.77 10.25 -68.19
CA THR A 252 23.70 9.09 -68.38
C THR A 252 24.44 8.58 -67.14
N GLY A 253 24.54 7.28 -66.81
CA GLY A 253 24.06 6.03 -67.40
C GLY A 253 24.66 4.80 -66.66
N ALA A 254 24.00 3.64 -66.79
CA ALA A 254 24.48 2.25 -66.58
C ALA A 254 24.88 1.78 -65.15
N ARG A 255 24.77 0.53 -64.70
CA ARG A 255 24.00 -0.71 -65.01
C ARG A 255 24.48 -1.76 -63.97
N ALA A 256 23.61 -2.68 -63.52
CA ALA A 256 23.90 -4.04 -62.97
C ALA A 256 24.67 -4.14 -61.62
N THR A 257 24.47 -5.09 -60.70
CA THR A 257 23.72 -6.37 -60.61
C THR A 257 23.66 -6.81 -59.13
N CYS A 258 22.72 -7.71 -58.80
CA CYS A 258 22.59 -8.42 -57.53
C CYS A 258 23.85 -9.19 -57.08
N SER A 259 24.04 -9.28 -55.76
CA SER A 259 23.97 -10.54 -54.98
C SER A 259 24.00 -10.22 -53.48
#